data_AF-A0A135W4H2-F1
#
_entry.id   AF-A0A135W4H2-F1
#
_cell.length_a   1.000
_cell.length_b   1.000
_cell.length_c   1.000
_cell.angle_alpha   90.00
_cell.angle_beta   90.00
_cell.angle_gamma   90.00
#
_symmetry.space_group_name_H-M   'P 1'
#
loop_
_entity.id
_entity.type
_entity.pdbx_description
1 polymer ?
#
loop_
_entity_poly.entity_id
_entity_poly.type
_entity_poly.pdbx_seq_one_letter_code
_entity_poly.pdbx_strand_id
1 'polypeptide(L)'
;MKKRLITTTLTFAIGFAAVIPVATDVQPLHVSAAAVNPQNNDAAVEAKANQIIQTAKSLIGKATYSNTEYKATYPYKFSCATFLMYIFEKNGVDLATYNEDYMMQQGVPVSKNQLQKGDLLFFDSKGGNVPNHVAMYIGDNQVIHMADPKQNIVISDLDSKPYYTDAYITARRVLPTLLPSNPATVGDQIVSNAYQLKDTKQFTGTRFIDEVFKKNNVQFGTTNLQQLMNKGTTVSRSNLQKGDLVFFSNAKGSTYPSLVAIYAGDHRIIVPTASGVITRVLFVDYYQQRYLTAKRVIN
;
A
#
# COMPACT_ATOMS: atom_id res chain seq x y z
N MET A 1 66.87 -44.93 -63.73
CA MET A 1 65.76 -44.17 -64.38
C MET A 1 64.44 -44.83 -64.03
N LYS A 2 63.51 -44.10 -63.39
CA LYS A 2 62.04 -44.26 -63.58
C LYS A 2 61.30 -43.28 -62.67
N LYS A 3 60.57 -42.36 -63.31
CA LYS A 3 59.70 -41.34 -62.73
C LYS A 3 58.51 -42.02 -62.05
N ARG A 4 58.09 -41.52 -60.88
CA ARG A 4 56.83 -41.90 -60.23
C ARG A 4 55.76 -40.85 -60.55
N LEU A 5 54.68 -41.29 -61.19
CA LEU A 5 53.47 -40.50 -61.42
C LEU A 5 52.64 -40.45 -60.13
N ILE A 6 52.11 -39.27 -59.83
CA ILE A 6 51.12 -39.00 -58.80
C ILE A 6 49.75 -39.17 -59.44
N THR A 7 48.87 -39.96 -58.83
CA THR A 7 47.46 -40.06 -59.21
C THR A 7 46.63 -39.70 -58.00
N THR A 8 45.97 -38.56 -58.07
CA THR A 8 45.09 -37.99 -57.04
C THR A 8 43.75 -38.71 -57.06
N THR A 9 43.35 -39.31 -55.93
CA THR A 9 42.00 -39.87 -55.76
C THR A 9 41.13 -38.84 -55.04
N LEU A 10 40.02 -38.47 -55.69
CA LEU A 10 39.00 -37.56 -55.18
C LEU A 10 37.97 -38.37 -54.39
N THR A 11 37.92 -38.19 -53.06
CA THR A 11 36.96 -38.90 -52.20
C THR A 11 35.74 -38.02 -51.95
N PHE A 12 34.56 -38.46 -52.41
CA PHE A 12 33.27 -37.89 -52.06
C PHE A 12 32.88 -38.34 -50.64
N ALA A 13 32.80 -37.42 -49.68
CA ALA A 13 32.27 -37.68 -48.35
C ALA A 13 30.80 -37.24 -48.30
N ILE A 14 29.90 -38.21 -48.18
CA ILE A 14 28.47 -37.98 -47.91
C ILE A 14 28.35 -37.67 -46.42
N GLY A 15 28.18 -36.39 -46.07
CA GLY A 15 27.92 -35.97 -44.69
C GLY A 15 26.49 -36.32 -44.30
N PHE A 16 26.34 -37.27 -43.36
CA PHE A 16 25.10 -37.43 -42.61
C PHE A 16 24.90 -36.19 -41.73
N ALA A 17 23.84 -35.41 -42.00
CA ALA A 17 23.41 -34.36 -41.09
C ALA A 17 22.87 -35.01 -39.81
N ALA A 18 23.57 -34.82 -38.70
CA ALA A 18 23.04 -35.15 -37.39
C ALA A 18 21.85 -34.23 -37.11
N VAL A 19 20.64 -34.80 -37.08
CA VAL A 19 19.46 -34.12 -36.55
C VAL A 19 19.69 -33.96 -35.05
N ILE A 20 20.02 -32.76 -34.61
CA ILE A 20 20.03 -32.42 -33.18
C ILE A 20 18.56 -32.46 -32.73
N PRO A 21 18.19 -33.27 -31.73
CA PRO A 21 16.86 -33.16 -31.14
C PRO A 21 16.78 -31.79 -30.48
N VAL A 22 15.94 -30.90 -31.02
CA VAL A 22 15.51 -29.70 -30.31
C VAL A 22 14.70 -30.21 -29.12
N ALA A 23 15.29 -30.13 -27.93
CA ALA A 23 14.58 -30.39 -26.68
C ALA A 23 13.52 -29.30 -26.53
N THR A 24 12.30 -29.57 -26.99
CA THR A 24 11.11 -28.79 -26.61
C THR A 24 10.62 -29.28 -25.27
N ASP A 25 11.41 -29.02 -24.22
CA ASP A 25 10.88 -29.05 -22.86
C ASP A 25 10.51 -27.61 -22.49
N VAL A 26 9.38 -27.17 -23.03
CA VAL A 26 8.75 -25.93 -22.55
C VAL A 26 8.17 -26.28 -21.19
N GLN A 27 9.02 -26.25 -20.17
CA GLN A 27 8.54 -26.26 -18.80
C GLN A 27 7.57 -25.09 -18.68
N PRO A 28 6.33 -25.30 -18.19
CA PRO A 28 5.48 -24.18 -17.86
C PRO A 28 6.29 -23.31 -16.89
N LEU A 29 6.47 -22.04 -17.24
CA LEU A 29 6.87 -21.04 -16.26
C LEU A 29 5.85 -21.15 -15.15
N HIS A 30 6.22 -21.84 -14.07
CA HIS A 30 5.66 -21.59 -12.77
C HIS A 30 6.03 -20.13 -12.48
N VAL A 31 5.19 -19.22 -12.97
CA VAL A 31 5.04 -17.92 -12.36
C VAL A 31 4.61 -18.29 -10.95
N SER A 32 5.59 -18.35 -10.04
CA SER A 32 5.28 -18.20 -8.63
C SER A 32 4.42 -16.96 -8.59
N ALA A 33 3.13 -17.13 -8.30
CA ALA A 33 2.33 -16.04 -7.81
C ALA A 33 3.22 -15.30 -6.82
N ALA A 34 3.39 -13.99 -7.03
CA ALA A 34 4.20 -13.16 -6.17
C ALA A 34 3.92 -13.57 -4.73
N ALA A 35 4.93 -14.13 -4.07
CA ALA A 35 4.77 -14.73 -2.75
C ALA A 35 4.08 -13.68 -1.87
N VAL A 36 2.87 -14.02 -1.43
CA VAL A 36 2.11 -13.22 -0.49
C VAL A 36 3.02 -13.01 0.71
N ASN A 37 3.32 -11.75 1.00
CA ASN A 37 4.25 -11.34 2.06
C ASN A 37 3.95 -12.11 3.37
N PRO A 38 4.85 -12.96 3.89
CA PRO A 38 4.53 -13.88 4.99
C PRO A 38 4.70 -13.21 6.36
N GLN A 39 4.10 -12.04 6.59
CA GLN A 39 4.52 -11.23 7.74
C GLN A 39 3.44 -10.60 8.61
N ASN A 40 2.27 -11.23 8.74
CA ASN A 40 1.52 -11.10 9.98
C ASN A 40 0.99 -12.47 10.39
N ASN A 41 1.15 -12.83 11.67
CA ASN A 41 0.44 -13.97 12.23
C ASN A 41 -1.06 -13.66 12.13
N ASP A 42 -1.87 -14.51 11.51
CA ASP A 42 -3.32 -14.31 11.38
C ASP A 42 -3.97 -13.98 12.73
N ALA A 43 -3.46 -14.56 13.82
CA ALA A 43 -3.89 -14.23 15.17
C ALA A 43 -3.62 -12.76 15.56
N ALA A 44 -2.50 -12.18 15.12
CA ALA A 44 -2.19 -10.77 15.35
C ALA A 44 -3.08 -9.84 14.52
N VAL A 45 -3.39 -10.23 13.28
CA VAL A 45 -4.35 -9.51 12.42
C VAL A 45 -5.73 -9.52 13.06
N GLU A 46 -6.21 -10.68 13.49
CA GLU A 46 -7.51 -10.81 14.15
C GLU A 46 -7.55 -10.05 15.48
N ALA A 47 -6.49 -10.13 16.29
CA ALA A 47 -6.39 -9.36 17.53
C ALA A 47 -6.48 -7.86 17.24
N LYS A 48 -5.80 -7.37 16.20
CA LYS A 48 -5.90 -5.97 15.78
C LYS A 48 -7.31 -5.60 15.32
N ALA A 49 -7.95 -6.44 14.50
CA ALA A 49 -9.32 -6.23 14.07
C ALA A 49 -10.27 -6.12 15.28
N ASN A 50 -10.14 -7.03 16.25
CA ASN A 50 -10.94 -7.00 17.48
C ASN A 50 -10.73 -5.71 18.30
N GLN A 51 -9.50 -5.19 18.39
CA GLN A 51 -9.22 -3.90 19.04
C GLN A 51 -9.92 -2.72 18.34
N ILE A 52 -9.88 -2.70 17.00
CA ILE A 52 -10.56 -1.69 16.19
C ILE A 52 -12.07 -1.78 16.37
N ILE A 53 -12.64 -3.00 16.36
CA ILE A 53 -14.07 -3.25 16.60
C ILE A 53 -14.49 -2.78 18.00
N GLN A 54 -13.70 -3.06 19.03
CA GLN A 54 -13.99 -2.59 20.40
C GLN A 54 -13.99 -1.06 20.48
N THR A 55 -13.01 -0.43 19.84
CA THR A 55 -12.95 1.04 19.74
C THR A 55 -14.19 1.60 19.04
N ALA A 56 -14.58 1.00 17.91
CA ALA A 56 -15.78 1.38 17.15
C ALA A 56 -17.06 1.25 17.99
N LYS A 57 -17.24 0.11 18.67
CA LYS A 57 -18.39 -0.12 19.57
C LYS A 57 -18.43 0.89 20.72
N SER A 58 -17.28 1.30 21.26
CA SER A 58 -17.21 2.26 22.37
C SER A 58 -17.75 3.67 22.04
N LEU A 59 -17.84 4.00 20.75
CA LEU A 59 -18.30 5.29 20.22
C LEU A 59 -19.80 5.31 19.89
N ILE A 60 -20.48 4.16 19.91
CA ILE A 60 -21.93 4.07 19.73
C ILE A 60 -22.62 4.94 20.80
N GLY A 61 -23.51 5.83 20.35
CA GLY A 61 -24.19 6.80 21.22
C GLY A 61 -23.36 8.00 21.68
N LYS A 62 -22.07 8.11 21.29
CA LYS A 62 -21.18 9.23 21.66
C LYS A 62 -20.73 10.08 20.48
N ALA A 63 -20.88 9.57 19.26
CA ALA A 63 -20.54 10.27 18.02
C ALA A 63 -21.78 10.56 17.21
N THR A 64 -21.80 11.72 16.56
CA THR A 64 -22.84 12.10 15.60
C THR A 64 -22.30 12.17 14.18
N TYR A 65 -23.18 11.94 13.21
CA TYR A 65 -22.83 12.07 11.81
C TYR A 65 -22.54 13.52 11.44
N SER A 66 -21.48 13.75 10.65
CA SER A 66 -21.23 15.01 9.96
C SER A 66 -20.36 14.81 8.72
N ASN A 67 -20.73 15.45 7.62
CA ASN A 67 -19.93 15.54 6.39
C ASN A 67 -19.18 16.89 6.25
N THR A 68 -19.39 17.82 7.19
CA THR A 68 -18.79 19.17 7.17
C THR A 68 -17.82 19.40 8.32
N GLU A 69 -17.90 18.60 9.38
CA GLU A 69 -17.08 18.75 10.58
C GLU A 69 -16.51 17.39 11.00
N TYR A 70 -15.18 17.33 11.14
CA TYR A 70 -14.49 16.23 11.77
C TYR A 70 -14.08 16.61 13.19
N LYS A 71 -14.53 15.85 14.18
CA LYS A 71 -14.18 16.08 15.59
C LYS A 71 -13.80 14.78 16.30
N ALA A 72 -12.50 14.66 16.57
CA ALA A 72 -11.85 13.48 17.16
C ALA A 72 -11.91 13.41 18.71
N THR A 73 -12.65 14.32 19.34
CA THR A 73 -12.86 14.42 20.79
C THR A 73 -14.34 14.62 21.12
N TYR A 74 -14.78 14.25 22.33
CA TYR A 74 -16.18 14.37 22.72
C TYR A 74 -16.69 15.83 22.70
N PRO A 75 -17.91 16.12 22.23
CA PRO A 75 -18.78 15.23 21.43
C PRO A 75 -18.17 14.97 20.05
N TYR A 76 -18.07 13.68 19.67
CA TYR A 76 -17.39 13.26 18.45
C TYR A 76 -18.26 13.52 17.21
N LYS A 77 -17.62 13.81 16.07
CA LYS A 77 -18.30 14.01 14.79
C LYS A 77 -17.54 13.36 13.64
N PHE A 78 -18.23 12.52 12.88
CA PHE A 78 -17.65 11.75 11.77
C PHE A 78 -18.61 11.59 10.59
N SER A 79 -18.06 11.50 9.39
CA SER A 79 -18.63 10.79 8.24
C SER A 79 -18.31 9.28 8.32
N CYS A 80 -18.78 8.48 7.36
CA CYS A 80 -18.43 7.05 7.27
C CYS A 80 -16.92 6.82 7.15
N ALA A 81 -16.24 7.48 6.21
CA ALA A 81 -14.80 7.32 6.04
C ALA A 81 -13.97 7.93 7.19
N THR A 82 -14.33 9.11 7.71
CA THR A 82 -13.59 9.70 8.84
C THR A 82 -13.78 8.93 10.14
N PHE A 83 -14.91 8.24 10.31
CA PHE A 83 -15.10 7.29 11.41
C PHE A 83 -14.14 6.11 11.31
N LEU A 84 -14.02 5.48 10.13
CA LEU A 84 -13.08 4.38 9.92
C LEU A 84 -11.63 4.85 10.08
N MET A 85 -11.26 5.99 9.50
CA MET A 85 -9.95 6.62 9.72
C MET A 85 -9.65 6.76 11.22
N TYR A 86 -10.58 7.31 12.00
CA TYR A 86 -10.40 7.53 13.44
C TYR A 86 -10.19 6.22 14.21
N ILE A 87 -11.05 5.20 14.03
CA ILE A 87 -10.94 3.95 14.80
C ILE A 87 -9.69 3.16 14.42
N PHE A 88 -9.26 3.20 13.15
CA PHE A 88 -8.01 2.58 12.72
C PHE A 88 -6.81 3.32 13.33
N GLU A 89 -6.77 4.66 13.24
CA GLU A 89 -5.68 5.48 13.78
C GLU A 89 -5.54 5.32 15.29
N LYS A 90 -6.65 5.27 16.04
CA LYS A 90 -6.65 5.02 17.48
C LYS A 90 -6.04 3.68 17.88
N ASN A 91 -6.00 2.73 16.95
CA ASN A 91 -5.41 1.41 17.14
C ASN A 91 -4.04 1.26 16.46
N GLY A 92 -3.42 2.37 16.06
CA GLY A 92 -2.08 2.41 15.46
C GLY A 92 -2.04 1.98 14.00
N VAL A 93 -3.17 1.97 13.29
CA VAL A 93 -3.26 1.63 11.87
C VAL A 93 -3.64 2.88 11.08
N ASP A 94 -2.77 3.32 10.19
CA ASP A 94 -2.96 4.55 9.42
C ASP A 94 -3.50 4.24 8.02
N LEU A 95 -4.75 4.59 7.73
CA LEU A 95 -5.37 4.43 6.40
C LEU A 95 -4.90 5.48 5.38
N ALA A 96 -4.13 6.49 5.79
CA ALA A 96 -3.57 7.57 4.97
C ALA A 96 -4.58 8.44 4.19
N THR A 97 -5.88 8.21 4.38
CA THR A 97 -6.97 8.88 3.68
C THR A 97 -8.27 8.77 4.48
N TYR A 98 -9.17 9.72 4.22
CA TYR A 98 -10.56 9.73 4.67
C TYR A 98 -11.53 9.78 3.48
N ASN A 99 -11.06 9.48 2.27
CA ASN A 99 -11.85 9.43 1.06
C ASN A 99 -12.13 7.97 0.69
N GLU A 100 -13.40 7.62 0.50
CA GLU A 100 -13.91 6.28 0.26
C GLU A 100 -13.33 5.67 -1.03
N ASP A 101 -13.22 6.46 -2.11
CA ASP A 101 -12.64 6.01 -3.38
C ASP A 101 -11.17 5.64 -3.21
N TYR A 102 -10.44 6.43 -2.42
CA TYR A 102 -9.06 6.13 -2.09
C TYR A 102 -8.89 4.97 -1.10
N MET A 103 -9.82 4.78 -0.17
CA MET A 103 -9.83 3.58 0.69
C MET A 103 -10.11 2.32 -0.15
N MET A 104 -10.99 2.41 -1.14
CA MET A 104 -11.33 1.30 -2.04
C MET A 104 -10.16 0.88 -2.94
N GLN A 105 -9.08 1.67 -3.02
CA GLN A 105 -7.88 1.32 -3.78
C GLN A 105 -6.75 0.75 -2.90
N GLN A 106 -6.97 0.65 -1.58
CA GLN A 106 -5.99 0.07 -0.64
C GLN A 106 -6.27 -1.41 -0.38
N GLY A 107 -5.23 -2.12 0.08
CA GLY A 107 -5.29 -3.52 0.45
C GLY A 107 -5.58 -4.43 -0.73
N VAL A 108 -6.01 -5.65 -0.43
CA VAL A 108 -6.35 -6.66 -1.44
C VAL A 108 -7.86 -6.79 -1.60
N PRO A 109 -8.41 -6.93 -2.83
CA PRO A 109 -9.81 -7.26 -3.02
C PRO A 109 -10.17 -8.60 -2.37
N VAL A 110 -11.36 -8.67 -1.77
CA VAL A 110 -11.90 -9.87 -1.11
C VAL A 110 -13.31 -10.17 -1.62
N SER A 111 -13.59 -11.45 -1.87
CA SER A 111 -14.95 -11.90 -2.20
C SER A 111 -15.84 -11.94 -0.95
N LYS A 112 -17.15 -11.73 -1.11
CA LYS A 112 -18.11 -11.71 0.02
C LYS A 112 -18.04 -12.96 0.92
N ASN A 113 -17.79 -14.13 0.35
CA ASN A 113 -17.68 -15.40 1.10
C ASN A 113 -16.34 -15.59 1.83
N GLN A 114 -15.38 -14.67 1.68
CA GLN A 114 -14.07 -14.70 2.31
C GLN A 114 -13.85 -13.56 3.29
N LEU A 115 -14.91 -12.80 3.64
CA LEU A 115 -14.83 -11.66 4.53
C LEU A 115 -14.27 -12.06 5.91
N GLN A 116 -13.37 -11.22 6.40
CA GLN A 116 -12.75 -11.33 7.71
C GLN A 116 -12.92 -10.02 8.48
N LYS A 117 -12.90 -10.12 9.81
CA LYS A 117 -13.00 -8.94 10.69
C LYS A 117 -11.96 -7.90 10.30
N GLY A 118 -12.39 -6.65 10.17
CA GLY A 118 -11.54 -5.54 9.75
C GLY A 118 -11.47 -5.31 8.23
N ASP A 119 -12.06 -6.17 7.40
CA ASP A 119 -12.23 -5.88 5.97
C ASP A 119 -13.15 -4.66 5.79
N LEU A 120 -12.81 -3.78 4.85
CA LEU A 120 -13.58 -2.59 4.51
C LEU A 120 -14.53 -2.90 3.35
N LEU A 121 -15.83 -2.65 3.54
CA LEU A 121 -16.87 -2.87 2.54
C LEU A 121 -17.34 -1.54 1.98
N PHE A 122 -17.43 -1.47 0.66
CA PHE A 122 -17.73 -0.25 -0.08
C PHE A 122 -19.08 -0.34 -0.76
N PHE A 123 -19.87 0.74 -0.69
CA PHE A 123 -21.21 0.80 -1.21
C PHE A 123 -21.44 2.05 -2.06
N ASP A 124 -22.27 1.92 -3.09
CA ASP A 124 -22.71 2.99 -3.98
C ASP A 124 -24.22 2.91 -4.22
N SER A 125 -24.97 3.80 -3.59
CA SER A 125 -26.40 3.98 -3.80
C SER A 125 -26.80 4.91 -4.95
N LYS A 126 -25.83 5.53 -5.63
CA LYS A 126 -26.08 6.50 -6.71
C LYS A 126 -25.84 5.91 -8.09
N GLY A 127 -25.17 4.75 -8.17
CA GLY A 127 -24.75 4.13 -9.42
C GLY A 127 -23.49 4.80 -9.97
N GLY A 128 -22.72 4.06 -10.77
CA GLY A 128 -21.44 4.51 -11.33
C GLY A 128 -20.22 3.85 -10.70
N ASN A 129 -20.40 2.99 -9.70
CA ASN A 129 -19.34 2.20 -9.07
C ASN A 129 -18.29 3.07 -8.35
N VAL A 130 -18.72 4.25 -7.87
CA VAL A 130 -17.93 5.17 -7.06
C VAL A 130 -18.48 5.13 -5.65
N PRO A 131 -17.70 4.71 -4.64
CA PRO A 131 -18.23 4.48 -3.31
C PRO A 131 -18.70 5.81 -2.69
N ASN A 132 -19.92 5.79 -2.16
CA ASN A 132 -20.48 6.89 -1.39
C ASN A 132 -20.71 6.54 0.08
N HIS A 133 -20.37 5.31 0.46
CA HIS A 133 -20.39 4.82 1.82
C HIS A 133 -19.37 3.70 2.02
N VAL A 134 -18.84 3.61 3.24
CA VAL A 134 -17.90 2.57 3.66
C VAL A 134 -18.24 2.05 5.06
N ALA A 135 -18.09 0.75 5.25
CA ALA A 135 -18.32 0.07 6.52
C ALA A 135 -17.17 -0.91 6.82
N MET A 136 -17.00 -1.29 8.09
CA MET A 136 -16.03 -2.32 8.48
C MET A 136 -16.75 -3.60 8.86
N TYR A 137 -16.37 -4.74 8.29
CA TYR A 137 -16.89 -6.05 8.66
C TYR A 137 -16.44 -6.44 10.07
N ILE A 138 -17.37 -6.94 10.87
CA ILE A 138 -17.13 -7.29 12.28
C ILE A 138 -17.34 -8.77 12.61
N GLY A 139 -17.60 -9.60 11.59
CA GLY A 139 -17.98 -11.02 11.75
C GLY A 139 -19.49 -11.22 11.64
N ASP A 140 -19.92 -12.47 11.59
CA ASP A 140 -21.33 -12.87 11.69
C ASP A 140 -22.27 -12.15 10.70
N ASN A 141 -21.81 -11.93 9.46
CA ASN A 141 -22.53 -11.19 8.43
C ASN A 141 -22.85 -9.72 8.78
N GLN A 142 -22.11 -9.13 9.73
CA GLN A 142 -22.35 -7.79 10.23
C GLN A 142 -21.24 -6.80 9.88
N VAL A 143 -21.64 -5.54 9.76
CA VAL A 143 -20.73 -4.39 9.63
C VAL A 143 -21.00 -3.35 10.70
N ILE A 144 -19.95 -2.60 11.08
CA ILE A 144 -20.07 -1.37 11.87
C ILE A 144 -19.71 -0.16 11.00
N HIS A 145 -20.51 0.89 11.11
CA HIS A 145 -20.35 2.10 10.29
C HIS A 145 -21.05 3.29 10.93
N MET A 146 -20.55 4.49 10.62
CA MET A 146 -21.31 5.73 10.79
C MET A 146 -22.28 5.83 9.59
N ALA A 147 -23.54 5.44 9.79
CA ALA A 147 -24.51 5.21 8.72
C ALA A 147 -25.01 6.50 8.07
N ASP A 148 -25.74 7.32 8.81
CA ASP A 148 -26.39 8.53 8.31
C ASP A 148 -26.73 9.50 9.46
N PRO A 149 -27.23 10.72 9.18
CA PRO A 149 -27.63 11.69 10.20
C PRO A 149 -28.71 11.24 11.21
N LYS A 150 -29.50 10.21 10.88
CA LYS A 150 -30.57 9.70 11.75
C LYS A 150 -30.04 8.60 12.67
N GLN A 151 -29.20 7.72 12.15
CA GLN A 151 -28.77 6.51 12.84
C GLN A 151 -27.41 6.66 13.55
N ASN A 152 -26.53 7.55 13.08
CA ASN A 152 -25.15 7.66 13.53
C ASN A 152 -24.40 6.31 13.44
N ILE A 153 -23.61 5.93 14.46
CA ILE A 153 -22.88 4.65 14.46
C ILE A 153 -23.86 3.52 14.78
N VAL A 154 -23.96 2.54 13.87
CA VAL A 154 -24.77 1.34 14.04
C VAL A 154 -24.02 0.09 13.62
N ILE A 155 -24.50 -1.06 14.12
CA ILE A 155 -24.16 -2.38 13.60
C ILE A 155 -25.32 -2.82 12.71
N SER A 156 -25.00 -3.24 11.50
CA SER A 156 -25.98 -3.66 10.50
C SER A 156 -25.65 -5.04 9.98
N ASP A 157 -26.68 -5.87 9.82
CA ASP A 157 -26.58 -7.16 9.12
C ASP A 157 -26.67 -6.92 7.60
N LEU A 158 -25.78 -7.56 6.84
CA LEU A 158 -25.67 -7.38 5.39
C LEU A 158 -26.87 -7.91 4.59
N ASP A 159 -27.70 -8.76 5.19
CA ASP A 159 -28.92 -9.28 4.56
C ASP A 159 -30.19 -8.56 5.06
N SER A 160 -30.05 -7.64 6.02
CA SER A 160 -31.21 -6.98 6.63
C SER A 160 -31.97 -6.01 5.71
N LYS A 161 -31.31 -5.48 4.67
CA LYS A 161 -31.88 -4.46 3.78
C LYS A 161 -31.32 -4.59 2.36
N PRO A 162 -32.13 -4.33 1.30
CA PRO A 162 -31.67 -4.31 -0.08
C PRO A 162 -30.48 -3.36 -0.33
N TYR A 163 -30.35 -2.29 0.45
CA TYR A 163 -29.19 -1.41 0.37
C TYR A 163 -27.85 -2.16 0.46
N TYR A 164 -27.70 -3.10 1.40
CA TYR A 164 -26.44 -3.81 1.60
C TYR A 164 -26.16 -4.87 0.53
N THR A 165 -27.19 -5.32 -0.20
CA THR A 165 -27.04 -6.24 -1.33
C THR A 165 -26.81 -5.48 -2.63
N ASP A 166 -27.65 -4.49 -2.91
CA ASP A 166 -27.77 -3.82 -4.21
C ASP A 166 -26.73 -2.72 -4.40
N ALA A 167 -26.35 -2.04 -3.32
CA ALA A 167 -25.33 -0.99 -3.36
C ALA A 167 -23.91 -1.54 -3.20
N TYR A 168 -23.71 -2.83 -2.90
CA TYR A 168 -22.38 -3.38 -2.65
C TYR A 168 -21.49 -3.31 -3.89
N ILE A 169 -20.30 -2.72 -3.74
CA ILE A 169 -19.27 -2.66 -4.78
C ILE A 169 -18.23 -3.77 -4.56
N THR A 170 -17.49 -3.69 -3.46
CA THR A 170 -16.32 -4.54 -3.21
C THR A 170 -15.96 -4.55 -1.72
N ALA A 171 -15.08 -5.47 -1.35
CA ALA A 171 -14.44 -5.51 -0.04
C ALA A 171 -12.92 -5.47 -0.17
N ARG A 172 -12.25 -4.80 0.77
CA ARG A 172 -10.79 -4.67 0.83
C ARG A 172 -10.23 -5.15 2.16
N ARG A 173 -9.28 -6.07 2.11
CA ARG A 173 -8.49 -6.49 3.27
C ARG A 173 -7.23 -5.65 3.39
N VAL A 174 -7.21 -4.79 4.41
CA VAL A 174 -6.17 -3.79 4.61
C VAL A 174 -5.23 -4.11 5.77
N LEU A 175 -5.67 -4.84 6.80
CA LEU A 175 -4.86 -5.03 8.01
C LEU A 175 -3.49 -5.73 7.76
N PRO A 176 -3.40 -6.84 6.99
CA PRO A 176 -2.12 -7.52 6.79
C PRO A 176 -1.05 -6.63 6.13
N THR A 177 -1.43 -5.73 5.23
CA THR A 177 -0.51 -4.84 4.51
C THR A 177 -0.16 -3.59 5.32
N LEU A 178 -1.08 -3.12 6.15
CA LEU A 178 -0.90 -1.91 6.96
C LEU A 178 -0.14 -2.15 8.27
N LEU A 179 -0.06 -3.39 8.73
CA LEU A 179 0.69 -3.76 9.94
C LEU A 179 2.19 -3.98 9.67
N PRO A 180 3.06 -3.74 10.67
CA PRO A 180 4.47 -4.11 10.59
C PRO A 180 4.63 -5.61 10.44
N SER A 181 5.70 -6.02 9.76
CA SER A 181 6.05 -7.42 9.69
C SER A 181 6.45 -8.03 11.05
N ASN A 182 6.33 -9.35 11.19
CA ASN A 182 6.89 -10.09 12.33
C ASN A 182 7.80 -11.25 11.88
N PRO A 183 9.13 -11.20 12.11
CA PRO A 183 9.86 -10.08 12.73
C PRO A 183 9.85 -8.83 11.85
N ALA A 184 9.98 -7.66 12.47
CA ALA A 184 9.96 -6.38 11.77
C ALA A 184 11.17 -6.24 10.85
N THR A 185 10.92 -5.89 9.58
CA THR A 185 11.98 -5.60 8.61
C THR A 185 12.61 -4.22 8.87
N VAL A 186 13.76 -3.94 8.24
CA VAL A 186 14.35 -2.58 8.26
C VAL A 186 13.37 -1.55 7.70
N GLY A 187 12.61 -1.91 6.67
CA GLY A 187 11.55 -1.07 6.11
C GLY A 187 10.45 -0.75 7.13
N ASP A 188 10.01 -1.74 7.93
CA ASP A 188 9.04 -1.50 9.00
C ASP A 188 9.60 -0.59 10.10
N GLN A 189 10.87 -0.78 10.46
CA GLN A 189 11.54 0.05 11.45
C GLN A 189 11.65 1.51 10.98
N ILE A 190 12.01 1.72 9.71
CA ILE A 190 12.03 3.05 9.06
C ILE A 190 10.64 3.70 9.11
N VAL A 191 9.59 2.97 8.72
CA VAL A 191 8.21 3.46 8.74
C VAL A 191 7.77 3.82 10.17
N SER A 192 8.04 2.95 11.13
CA SER A 192 7.76 3.20 12.55
C SER A 192 8.51 4.44 13.08
N ASN A 193 9.80 4.57 12.77
CA ASN A 193 10.61 5.72 13.14
C ASN A 193 10.08 7.01 12.53
N ALA A 194 9.64 6.98 11.27
CA ALA A 194 9.04 8.12 10.59
C ALA A 194 7.75 8.58 11.28
N TYR A 195 6.90 7.65 11.72
CA TYR A 195 5.68 7.99 12.47
C TYR A 195 5.95 8.57 13.86
N GLN A 196 7.07 8.23 14.51
CA GLN A 196 7.44 8.82 15.81
C GLN A 196 7.88 10.28 15.69
N LEU A 197 8.25 10.75 14.49
CA LEU A 197 8.66 12.14 14.23
C LEU A 197 7.47 13.06 13.90
N LYS A 198 6.23 12.69 14.25
CA LYS A 198 5.02 13.47 13.93
C LYS A 198 5.02 14.90 14.51
N ASP A 199 5.72 15.16 15.62
CA ASP A 199 5.67 16.44 16.36
C ASP A 199 6.84 17.40 16.13
N THR A 200 7.72 17.11 15.17
CA THR A 200 8.92 17.93 14.93
C THR A 200 8.61 19.02 13.90
N LYS A 201 8.21 20.19 14.39
CA LYS A 201 8.37 21.43 13.61
C LYS A 201 9.85 21.54 13.24
N GLN A 202 10.18 21.87 11.97
CA GLN A 202 11.54 22.18 11.44
C GLN A 202 12.34 21.09 10.66
N PHE A 203 11.72 20.08 10.04
CA PHE A 203 12.46 19.27 9.07
C PHE A 203 12.33 19.79 7.63
N THR A 204 13.47 20.09 7.01
CA THR A 204 13.57 20.02 5.55
C THR A 204 13.40 18.56 5.12
N GLY A 205 12.91 18.30 3.90
CA GLY A 205 12.65 16.94 3.44
C GLY A 205 13.86 16.01 3.58
N THR A 206 15.06 16.49 3.25
CA THR A 206 16.32 15.73 3.39
C THR A 206 16.72 15.49 4.85
N ARG A 207 16.56 16.48 5.74
CA ARG A 207 16.83 16.31 7.17
C ARG A 207 15.88 15.29 7.81
N PHE A 208 14.62 15.29 7.42
CA PHE A 208 13.67 14.25 7.86
C PHE A 208 14.16 12.85 7.46
N ILE A 209 14.59 12.68 6.21
CA ILE A 209 15.13 11.40 5.74
C ILE A 209 16.38 10.99 6.54
N ASP A 210 17.36 11.87 6.73
CA ASP A 210 18.56 11.55 7.54
C ASP A 210 18.18 11.13 8.99
N GLU A 211 17.25 11.83 9.63
CA GLU A 211 16.81 11.54 11.00
C GLU A 211 16.11 10.18 11.14
N VAL A 212 15.31 9.78 10.14
CA VAL A 212 14.64 8.48 10.14
C VAL A 212 15.63 7.34 9.88
N PHE A 213 16.53 7.52 8.92
CA PHE A 213 17.41 6.47 8.41
C PHE A 213 18.65 6.24 9.27
N LYS A 214 19.16 7.26 9.97
CA LYS A 214 20.32 7.11 10.86
C LYS A 214 20.11 6.10 11.99
N LYS A 215 18.87 5.90 12.44
CA LYS A 215 18.51 4.87 13.44
C LYS A 215 18.76 3.45 12.95
N ASN A 216 18.87 3.26 11.63
CA ASN A 216 19.19 2.01 10.96
C ASN A 216 20.61 2.02 10.34
N ASN A 217 21.50 2.89 10.84
CA ASN A 217 22.87 3.06 10.36
C ASN A 217 22.99 3.45 8.87
N VAL A 218 21.94 4.07 8.30
CA VAL A 218 21.96 4.59 6.93
C VAL A 218 22.17 6.10 6.99
N GLN A 219 23.22 6.58 6.32
CA GLN A 219 23.56 8.00 6.20
C GLN A 219 23.76 8.36 4.73
N PHE A 220 23.20 9.48 4.29
CA PHE A 220 23.24 9.87 2.88
C PHE A 220 24.39 10.83 2.53
N GLY A 221 24.91 11.54 3.54
CA GLY A 221 26.01 12.49 3.39
C GLY A 221 25.66 13.70 2.52
N THR A 222 24.38 14.06 2.42
CA THR A 222 23.92 15.21 1.63
C THR A 222 22.64 15.79 2.20
N THR A 223 22.55 17.12 2.21
CA THR A 223 21.32 17.86 2.48
C THR A 223 20.62 18.29 1.20
N ASN A 224 21.21 18.04 0.03
CA ASN A 224 20.68 18.40 -1.28
C ASN A 224 19.78 17.30 -1.84
N LEU A 225 18.55 17.66 -2.18
CA LEU A 225 17.53 16.72 -2.62
C LEU A 225 17.86 16.02 -3.95
N GLN A 226 18.50 16.72 -4.89
CA GLN A 226 18.89 16.15 -6.17
C GLN A 226 20.05 15.15 -6.01
N GLN A 227 21.00 15.44 -5.11
CA GLN A 227 22.05 14.49 -4.76
C GLN A 227 21.47 13.26 -4.04
N LEU A 228 20.51 13.46 -3.13
CA LEU A 228 19.81 12.35 -2.46
C LEU A 228 19.05 11.48 -3.46
N MET A 229 18.39 12.09 -4.46
CA MET A 229 17.71 11.37 -5.54
C MET A 229 18.66 10.53 -6.38
N ASN A 230 19.97 10.75 -6.34
CA ASN A 230 20.97 9.92 -7.04
C ASN A 230 21.54 8.80 -6.16
N LYS A 231 21.06 8.62 -4.93
CA LYS A 231 21.45 7.53 -4.03
C LYS A 231 20.58 6.29 -4.23
N GLY A 232 21.16 5.11 -4.04
CA GLY A 232 20.46 3.83 -4.11
C GLY A 232 20.13 3.37 -5.53
N THR A 233 19.30 2.34 -5.64
CA THR A 233 18.86 1.77 -6.91
C THR A 233 17.48 2.30 -7.31
N THR A 234 17.25 2.55 -8.61
CA THR A 234 15.95 2.99 -9.11
C THR A 234 14.93 1.86 -9.00
N VAL A 235 13.74 2.16 -8.46
CA VAL A 235 12.64 1.20 -8.33
C VAL A 235 11.42 1.68 -9.13
N SER A 236 10.74 0.76 -9.80
CA SER A 236 9.44 1.03 -10.42
C SER A 236 8.35 1.20 -9.36
N ARG A 237 7.28 1.93 -9.69
CA ARG A 237 6.13 2.12 -8.79
C ARG A 237 5.48 0.80 -8.34
N SER A 238 5.44 -0.19 -9.21
CA SER A 238 4.86 -1.51 -8.92
C SER A 238 5.70 -2.34 -7.95
N ASN A 239 6.99 -2.03 -7.80
CA ASN A 239 7.95 -2.81 -7.03
C ASN A 239 8.39 -2.09 -5.74
N LEU A 240 7.64 -1.06 -5.33
CA LEU A 240 7.92 -0.30 -4.11
C LEU A 240 7.82 -1.18 -2.86
N GLN A 241 8.76 -0.99 -1.94
CA GLN A 241 8.86 -1.67 -0.65
C GLN A 241 8.98 -0.65 0.48
N LYS A 242 8.53 -1.02 1.68
CA LYS A 242 8.59 -0.14 2.86
C LYS A 242 10.02 0.37 3.04
N GLY A 243 10.18 1.69 3.20
CA GLY A 243 11.49 2.33 3.31
C GLY A 243 12.08 2.84 1.99
N ASP A 244 11.48 2.54 0.83
CA ASP A 244 11.89 3.19 -0.43
C ASP A 244 11.63 4.70 -0.35
N LEU A 245 12.57 5.49 -0.87
CA LEU A 245 12.43 6.94 -1.00
C LEU A 245 11.65 7.27 -2.27
N VAL A 246 10.62 8.10 -2.17
CA VAL A 246 9.79 8.52 -3.31
C VAL A 246 9.94 10.02 -3.52
N PHE A 247 10.31 10.42 -4.73
CA PHE A 247 10.61 11.81 -5.07
C PHE A 247 9.50 12.42 -5.92
N PHE A 248 9.14 13.67 -5.62
CA PHE A 248 8.12 14.42 -6.32
C PHE A 248 8.64 15.81 -6.73
N SER A 249 8.08 16.36 -7.79
CA SER A 249 8.24 17.77 -8.18
C SER A 249 7.13 18.65 -7.62
N ASN A 250 7.31 19.97 -7.70
CA ASN A 250 6.28 20.95 -7.34
C ASN A 250 5.32 21.22 -8.52
N ALA A 251 5.83 21.10 -9.74
CA ALA A 251 5.12 21.33 -10.99
C ALA A 251 4.99 20.04 -11.81
N LYS A 252 3.80 19.83 -12.37
CA LYS A 252 3.53 18.73 -13.30
C LYS A 252 4.50 18.79 -14.49
N GLY A 253 5.14 17.68 -14.82
CA GLY A 253 6.11 17.58 -15.93
C GLY A 253 7.52 18.11 -15.63
N SER A 254 7.75 18.74 -14.47
CA SER A 254 9.12 19.05 -14.03
C SER A 254 9.89 17.78 -13.72
N THR A 255 11.20 17.79 -13.96
CA THR A 255 12.13 16.71 -13.60
C THR A 255 12.92 17.02 -12.32
N TYR A 256 12.75 18.22 -11.75
CA TYR A 256 13.45 18.66 -10.56
C TYR A 256 12.71 18.24 -9.30
N PRO A 257 13.37 17.53 -8.36
CA PRO A 257 12.74 17.12 -7.13
C PRO A 257 12.56 18.33 -6.20
N SER A 258 11.40 18.43 -5.60
CA SER A 258 11.07 19.42 -4.55
C SER A 258 10.60 18.78 -3.25
N LEU A 259 10.28 17.48 -3.28
CA LEU A 259 9.83 16.72 -2.13
C LEU A 259 10.38 15.29 -2.19
N VAL A 260 10.72 14.75 -1.02
CA VAL A 260 10.98 13.32 -0.81
C VAL A 260 10.03 12.82 0.28
N ALA A 261 9.52 11.61 0.09
CA ALA A 261 8.70 10.88 1.04
C ALA A 261 9.28 9.48 1.25
N ILE A 262 8.83 8.83 2.32
CA ILE A 262 9.16 7.42 2.60
C ILE A 262 7.94 6.58 2.22
N TYR A 263 8.12 5.54 1.41
CA TYR A 263 7.05 4.59 1.13
C TYR A 263 6.75 3.73 2.36
N ALA A 264 5.49 3.66 2.77
CA ALA A 264 5.01 2.95 3.96
C ALA A 264 4.24 1.66 3.65
N GLY A 265 4.29 1.21 2.39
CA GLY A 265 3.54 0.04 1.93
C GLY A 265 2.09 0.40 1.60
N ASP A 266 1.48 -0.44 0.77
CA ASP A 266 0.06 -0.34 0.37
C ASP A 266 -0.32 1.04 -0.19
N HIS A 267 0.50 1.53 -1.14
CA HIS A 267 0.37 2.86 -1.75
C HIS A 267 0.53 4.06 -0.80
N ARG A 268 0.86 3.85 0.47
CA ARG A 268 1.04 4.94 1.43
C ARG A 268 2.44 5.53 1.37
N ILE A 269 2.52 6.84 1.53
CA ILE A 269 3.75 7.61 1.69
C ILE A 269 3.68 8.46 2.96
N ILE A 270 4.83 8.59 3.59
CA ILE A 270 5.05 9.45 4.75
C ILE A 270 5.80 10.69 4.27
N VAL A 271 5.14 11.84 4.41
CA VAL A 271 5.55 13.11 3.82
C VAL A 271 5.90 14.10 4.94
N PRO A 272 7.12 14.65 4.96
CA PRO A 272 7.46 15.74 5.87
C PRO A 272 6.79 17.04 5.43
N THR A 273 6.30 17.81 6.40
CA THR A 273 5.64 19.11 6.23
C THR A 273 6.18 20.11 7.25
N ALA A 274 5.84 21.39 7.07
CA ALA A 274 6.20 22.43 8.05
C ALA A 274 5.61 22.16 9.45
N SER A 275 4.49 21.44 9.53
CA SER A 275 3.76 21.15 10.78
C SER A 275 4.05 19.76 11.35
N GLY A 276 5.06 19.06 10.83
CA GLY A 276 5.38 17.69 11.23
C GLY A 276 5.22 16.72 10.06
N VAL A 277 4.81 15.48 10.35
CA VAL A 277 4.77 14.40 9.35
C VAL A 277 3.32 13.98 9.09
N ILE A 278 2.96 13.87 7.81
CA ILE A 278 1.64 13.42 7.37
C ILE A 278 1.76 12.13 6.55
N THR A 279 0.69 11.34 6.53
CA THR A 279 0.57 10.19 5.63
C THR A 279 -0.40 10.51 4.50
N ARG A 280 -0.10 10.05 3.29
CA ARG A 280 -0.95 10.18 2.11
C ARG A 280 -0.90 8.91 1.28
N VAL A 281 -1.91 8.69 0.46
CA VAL A 281 -1.85 7.66 -0.60
C VAL A 281 -1.23 8.26 -1.88
N LEU A 282 -0.45 7.44 -2.59
CA LEU A 282 0.31 7.82 -3.79
C LEU A 282 -0.56 8.24 -4.97
N PHE A 283 -1.78 7.71 -5.02
CA PHE A 283 -2.71 7.91 -6.13
C PHE A 283 -3.68 9.09 -5.92
N VAL A 284 -3.49 9.90 -4.87
CA VAL A 284 -4.08 11.25 -4.85
C VAL A 284 -3.46 12.08 -5.96
N ASP A 285 -4.29 12.82 -6.71
CA ASP A 285 -3.93 13.60 -7.91
C ASP A 285 -2.60 14.36 -7.78
N TYR A 286 -2.38 15.02 -6.65
CA TYR A 286 -1.17 15.80 -6.41
C TYR A 286 0.09 14.93 -6.57
N TYR A 287 0.16 13.80 -5.88
CA TYR A 287 1.33 12.90 -5.85
C TYR A 287 1.43 12.09 -7.14
N GLN A 288 0.30 11.63 -7.67
CA GLN A 288 0.25 10.85 -8.91
C GLN A 288 0.84 11.63 -10.10
N GLN A 289 0.48 12.91 -10.23
CA GLN A 289 0.88 13.78 -11.34
C GLN A 289 2.29 14.38 -11.17
N ARG A 290 2.88 14.29 -9.98
CA ARG A 290 4.18 14.91 -9.63
C ARG A 290 5.28 13.91 -9.27
N TYR A 291 4.98 12.62 -9.27
CA TYR A 291 5.98 11.59 -8.99
C TYR A 291 7.06 11.59 -10.07
N LEU A 292 8.31 11.56 -9.62
CA LEU A 292 9.52 11.53 -10.46
C LEU A 292 10.12 10.13 -10.53
N THR A 293 10.55 9.62 -9.38
CA THR A 293 11.27 8.34 -9.25
C THR A 293 11.12 7.83 -7.84
N ALA A 294 11.41 6.55 -7.65
CA ALA A 294 11.68 5.97 -6.34
C ALA A 294 13.08 5.38 -6.29
N LYS A 295 13.69 5.41 -5.11
CA LYS A 295 15.03 4.88 -4.83
C LYS A 295 15.00 3.93 -3.64
N ARG A 296 15.57 2.75 -3.83
CA ARG A 296 15.84 1.80 -2.75
C ARG A 296 17.24 2.03 -2.22
N VAL A 297 17.31 2.29 -0.92
CA VAL A 297 18.54 2.72 -0.21
C VAL A 297 18.87 1.80 0.96
N ILE A 298 18.11 0.72 1.11
CA ILE A 298 18.29 -0.37 2.06
C ILE A 298 18.27 -1.69 1.30
N ASN A 299 19.01 -2.68 1.79
CA ASN A 299 19.06 -4.03 1.24
C ASN A 299 18.05 -4.94 1.93
#